data_AF-A0A820J8M3-F1
#
_entry.id   AF-A0A820J8M3-F1
#
_cell.length_a   1.000
_cell.length_b   1.000
_cell.length_c   1.000
_cell.angle_alpha   90.00
_cell.angle_beta   90.00
_cell.angle_gamma   90.00
#
_symmetry.space_group_name_H-M   'P 1'
#
loop_
_entity.id
_entity.type
_entity.pdbx_description
1 polymer ?
#
loop_
_entity_poly.entity_id
_entity_poly.type
_entity_poly.pdbx_seq_one_letter_code
_entity_poly.pdbx_strand_id
1 'polypeptide(L)'
;MDISQYLLSISTIEDLNTLNKFFVISKLSIQASQVINDPHNRLQWIDILSKVKEIKISLEQFIQVYLNNQEAFIQFPFDTPVLIYLINRMHSSKEAKESPFRTFLRLNQNLKLNNNMFFVQFQSIFINGIKNKWYEMKDIAELFISLRSQHQLFDQYFSHYSSNVNTDDLWDMFIKLCKINAIDNVNQKHVIAILTEKIPSTSVGTFHRYTKSAKISLEEIKPEFRSRFIELFEKIFDAYVIMQFDYSQYSYQLSRTDCKDLLEVGLEMSSTNCLERSSCLLLVRKILCETEIYYKTDAQKLKSLFGNLKDFDENLCQKYAAEKIIDDEWLNDFLITNLEIWLKLDQETYKYLCENHQNNPWAIYIWSRFVHLSLSKILNNNHADILFKINDWMKKVKHHIYNPTDIFTIILVNKLFELVLIKYFRSILLLPNIDIIMNFIISMRENTSRRIYVRQINNFISNGLEKVYEVFHLKSKCSLYRDLSTDSIIRCFLPLIDLHQILGSVDPQQYKFPLTNANIDGIVALPKPKDIDITN
;
A
#
# COMPACT_ATOMS: atom_id res chain seq x y z
N MET A 1 -7.46 -37.40 69.10
CA MET A 1 -6.12 -36.85 68.80
C MET A 1 -6.35 -35.49 68.17
N ASP A 2 -5.96 -34.40 68.81
CA ASP A 2 -6.26 -33.05 68.31
C ASP A 2 -5.22 -32.64 67.27
N ILE A 3 -5.46 -33.04 66.02
CA ILE A 3 -4.57 -32.76 64.89
C ILE A 3 -4.33 -31.25 64.73
N SER A 4 -5.30 -30.42 65.13
CA SER A 4 -5.19 -28.96 65.05
C SER A 4 -4.12 -28.42 66.00
N GLN A 5 -4.05 -28.91 67.24
CA GLN A 5 -3.02 -28.50 68.20
C GLN A 5 -1.61 -28.85 67.71
N TYR A 6 -1.41 -30.01 67.10
CA TYR A 6 -0.10 -30.39 66.55
C TYR A 6 0.30 -29.53 65.36
N LEU A 7 -0.63 -29.22 64.44
CA LEU A 7 -0.36 -28.33 63.31
C LEU A 7 -0.08 -26.88 63.74
N LEU A 8 -0.69 -26.42 64.84
CA LEU A 8 -0.44 -25.10 65.42
C LEU A 8 0.89 -25.02 66.20
N SER A 9 1.50 -26.15 66.54
CA SER A 9 2.76 -26.18 67.31
C SER A 9 3.95 -25.60 66.56
N ILE A 10 3.91 -25.57 65.22
CA ILE A 10 4.91 -24.90 64.37
C ILE A 10 4.23 -23.75 63.63
N SER A 11 4.25 -22.58 64.27
CA SER A 11 3.72 -21.35 63.68
C SER A 11 4.73 -20.59 62.81
N THR A 12 6.03 -20.83 62.99
CA THR A 12 7.10 -20.19 62.21
C THR A 12 8.08 -21.24 61.73
N ILE A 13 8.45 -21.20 60.45
CA ILE A 13 9.51 -22.05 59.88
C ILE A 13 10.73 -21.18 59.64
N GLU A 14 11.68 -21.24 60.57
CA GLU A 14 12.84 -20.33 60.63
C GLU A 14 14.10 -20.92 60.01
N ASP A 15 14.25 -22.24 60.07
CA ASP A 15 15.44 -22.98 59.62
C ASP A 15 15.09 -24.38 59.08
N LEU A 16 16.10 -25.08 58.54
CA LEU A 16 15.95 -26.43 57.99
C LEU A 16 15.53 -27.48 59.04
N ASN A 17 15.92 -27.30 60.31
CA ASN A 17 15.56 -28.24 61.38
C ASN A 17 14.06 -28.15 61.69
N THR A 18 13.56 -26.92 61.79
CA THR A 18 12.15 -26.60 62.00
C THR A 18 11.31 -27.06 60.81
N LEU A 19 11.82 -26.92 59.59
CA LEU A 19 11.18 -27.46 58.39
C LEU A 19 11.09 -28.99 58.41
N ASN A 20 12.15 -29.70 58.80
CA ASN A 20 12.11 -31.16 58.92
C ASN A 20 11.08 -31.61 59.96
N LYS A 21 11.02 -30.94 61.12
CA LYS A 21 9.99 -31.19 62.15
C LYS A 21 8.59 -30.93 61.58
N PHE A 22 8.42 -29.87 60.82
CA PHE A 22 7.16 -29.55 60.15
C PHE A 22 6.71 -30.67 59.20
N PHE A 23 7.60 -31.24 58.39
CA PHE A 23 7.23 -32.37 57.52
C PHE A 23 6.88 -33.64 58.30
N VAL A 24 7.58 -33.93 59.41
CA VAL A 24 7.24 -35.06 60.28
C VAL A 24 5.84 -34.89 60.88
N ILE A 25 5.54 -33.70 61.42
CA ILE A 25 4.21 -33.40 61.97
C ILE A 25 3.14 -33.46 60.88
N SER A 26 3.43 -32.95 59.68
CA SER A 26 2.52 -32.98 58.54
C SER A 26 2.20 -34.43 58.14
N LYS A 27 3.21 -35.30 58.04
CA LYS A 27 3.02 -36.73 57.73
C LYS A 27 2.11 -37.41 58.75
N LEU A 28 2.40 -37.24 60.04
CA LEU A 28 1.60 -37.82 61.12
C LEU A 28 0.16 -37.28 61.10
N SER A 29 -0.01 -35.99 60.83
CA SER A 29 -1.32 -35.34 60.76
C SER A 29 -2.15 -35.85 59.59
N ILE A 30 -1.53 -35.98 58.40
CA ILE A 30 -2.18 -36.55 57.21
C ILE A 30 -2.60 -38.00 57.48
N GLN A 31 -1.69 -38.83 57.99
CA GLN A 31 -1.98 -40.23 58.32
C GLN A 31 -3.11 -40.34 59.36
N ALA A 32 -3.09 -39.51 60.41
CA ALA A 32 -4.14 -39.50 61.42
C ALA A 32 -5.49 -39.08 60.82
N SER A 33 -5.52 -38.11 59.90
CA SER A 33 -6.77 -37.68 59.24
C SER A 33 -7.35 -38.73 58.30
N GLN A 34 -6.52 -39.59 57.70
CA GLN A 34 -6.98 -40.66 56.83
C GLN A 34 -7.74 -41.78 57.57
N VAL A 35 -7.48 -41.94 58.87
CA VAL A 35 -8.17 -42.90 59.74
C VAL A 35 -9.57 -42.43 60.13
N ILE A 36 -9.86 -41.13 59.95
CA ILE A 36 -11.19 -40.56 60.22
C ILE A 36 -12.11 -40.92 59.04
N ASN A 37 -13.19 -41.64 59.31
CA ASN A 37 -14.20 -42.11 58.34
C ASN A 37 -15.10 -40.98 57.80
N ASP A 38 -14.53 -39.82 57.52
CA ASP A 38 -15.21 -38.70 56.87
C ASP A 38 -14.30 -38.13 55.78
N PRO A 39 -14.63 -38.36 54.49
CA PRO A 39 -13.85 -37.84 53.37
C PRO A 39 -13.74 -36.31 53.37
N HIS A 40 -14.73 -35.60 53.94
CA HIS A 40 -14.75 -34.14 54.00
C HIS A 40 -13.85 -33.56 55.09
N ASN A 41 -13.38 -34.38 56.04
CA ASN A 41 -12.48 -33.99 57.12
C ASN A 41 -11.01 -34.40 56.89
N ARG A 42 -10.68 -34.88 55.67
CA ARG A 42 -9.29 -35.18 55.31
C ARG A 42 -8.51 -33.87 55.12
N LEU A 43 -7.38 -33.77 55.80
CA LEU A 43 -6.52 -32.59 55.72
C LEU A 43 -5.96 -32.42 54.32
N GLN A 44 -6.08 -31.21 53.78
CA GLN A 44 -5.38 -30.83 52.57
C GLN A 44 -4.08 -30.08 52.88
N TRP A 45 -3.13 -30.11 51.96
CA TRP A 45 -1.86 -29.41 52.13
C TRP A 45 -2.05 -27.90 52.31
N ILE A 46 -3.02 -27.30 51.62
CA ILE A 46 -3.36 -25.87 51.80
C ILE A 46 -3.82 -25.62 53.24
N ASP A 47 -4.65 -26.50 53.81
CA ASP A 47 -5.12 -26.37 55.19
C ASP A 47 -3.95 -26.42 56.17
N ILE A 48 -3.04 -27.38 55.98
CA ILE A 48 -1.82 -27.55 56.79
C ILE A 48 -0.94 -26.29 56.69
N LEU A 49 -0.64 -25.86 55.47
CA LEU A 49 0.23 -24.71 55.22
C LEU A 49 -0.38 -23.40 55.71
N SER A 50 -1.71 -23.28 55.71
CA SER A 50 -2.40 -22.10 56.24
C SER A 50 -2.18 -21.88 57.75
N LYS A 51 -1.84 -22.95 58.50
CA LYS A 51 -1.58 -22.88 59.96
C LYS A 51 -0.20 -22.35 60.32
N VAL A 52 0.76 -22.48 59.43
CA VAL A 52 2.03 -21.76 59.53
C VAL A 52 1.71 -20.27 59.38
N LYS A 53 2.33 -19.37 60.15
CA LYS A 53 2.17 -17.91 60.07
C LYS A 53 3.29 -17.28 59.24
N GLU A 54 4.53 -17.64 59.53
CA GLU A 54 5.71 -17.12 58.87
C GLU A 54 6.62 -18.25 58.35
N ILE A 55 7.16 -18.07 57.16
CA ILE A 55 8.17 -18.96 56.57
C ILE A 55 9.36 -18.07 56.20
N LYS A 56 10.47 -18.20 56.94
CA LYS A 56 11.67 -17.35 56.80
C LYS A 56 12.79 -18.01 55.98
N ILE A 57 12.61 -19.27 55.60
CA ILE A 57 13.49 -20.01 54.69
C ILE A 57 13.14 -19.71 53.23
N SER A 58 14.06 -20.01 52.30
CA SER A 58 13.77 -19.83 50.88
C SER A 58 12.80 -20.90 50.34
N LEU A 59 12.07 -20.55 49.28
CA LEU A 59 11.18 -21.50 48.59
C LEU A 59 11.96 -22.71 48.06
N GLU A 60 13.16 -22.49 47.52
CA GLU A 60 14.08 -23.55 47.10
C GLU A 60 14.37 -24.55 48.22
N GLN A 61 14.73 -24.05 49.40
CA GLN A 61 15.05 -24.89 50.55
C GLN A 61 13.82 -25.69 50.99
N PHE A 62 12.66 -25.06 50.98
CA PHE A 62 11.39 -25.71 51.31
C PHE A 62 11.13 -26.90 50.37
N ILE A 63 11.18 -26.66 49.06
CA ILE A 63 10.90 -27.68 48.04
C ILE A 63 11.97 -28.77 48.03
N GLN A 64 13.24 -28.43 48.23
CA GLN A 64 14.31 -29.43 48.27
C GLN A 64 14.11 -30.43 49.42
N VAL A 65 13.72 -29.95 50.61
CA VAL A 65 13.43 -30.84 51.73
C VAL A 65 12.16 -31.65 51.48
N TYR A 66 11.13 -31.08 50.84
CA TYR A 66 9.98 -31.87 50.38
C TYR A 66 10.41 -33.01 49.44
N LEU A 67 11.21 -32.71 48.42
CA LEU A 67 11.68 -33.70 47.44
C LEU A 67 12.48 -34.83 48.11
N ASN A 68 13.36 -34.49 49.06
CA ASN A 68 14.10 -35.48 49.85
C ASN A 68 13.19 -36.40 50.66
N ASN A 69 11.98 -35.95 50.99
CA ASN A 69 10.99 -36.70 51.76
C ASN A 69 9.78 -37.16 50.92
N GLN A 70 9.81 -37.02 49.58
CA GLN A 70 8.63 -37.18 48.74
C GLN A 70 8.01 -38.57 48.84
N GLU A 71 8.83 -39.60 49.07
CA GLU A 71 8.37 -40.99 49.22
C GLU A 71 7.42 -41.15 50.41
N ALA A 72 7.59 -40.33 51.45
CA ALA A 72 6.71 -40.31 52.60
C ALA A 72 5.30 -39.75 52.29
N PHE A 73 5.13 -39.06 51.16
CA PHE A 73 3.92 -38.35 50.76
C PHE A 73 3.32 -38.86 49.45
N ILE A 74 3.69 -40.05 48.96
CA ILE A 74 3.20 -40.60 47.68
C ILE A 74 1.67 -40.63 47.60
N GLN A 75 0.98 -40.93 48.70
CA GLN A 75 -0.49 -40.97 48.75
C GLN A 75 -1.15 -39.59 48.83
N PHE A 76 -0.35 -38.55 49.08
CA PHE A 76 -0.81 -37.17 49.22
C PHE A 76 0.27 -36.19 48.74
N PRO A 77 0.60 -36.18 47.44
CA PRO A 77 1.68 -35.36 46.91
C PRO A 77 1.33 -33.87 46.94
N PHE A 78 2.35 -33.01 46.89
CA PHE A 78 2.17 -31.61 46.54
C PHE A 78 1.52 -31.50 45.16
N ASP A 79 0.40 -30.81 45.10
CA ASP A 79 -0.31 -30.51 43.86
C ASP A 79 -0.05 -29.06 43.40
N THR A 80 -0.58 -28.73 42.23
CA THR A 80 -0.47 -27.41 41.63
C THR A 80 -0.99 -26.27 42.54
N PRO A 81 -2.21 -26.35 43.12
CA PRO A 81 -2.70 -25.35 44.08
C PRO A 81 -1.76 -25.08 45.25
N VAL A 82 -1.15 -26.13 45.82
CA VAL A 82 -0.25 -26.02 46.98
C VAL A 82 1.02 -25.27 46.62
N LEU A 83 1.62 -25.59 45.48
CA LEU A 83 2.81 -24.87 45.01
C LEU A 83 2.49 -23.38 44.79
N ILE A 84 1.36 -23.08 44.15
CA ILE A 84 0.88 -21.71 43.92
C ILE A 84 0.65 -20.96 45.25
N TYR A 85 0.09 -21.64 46.24
CA TYR A 85 -0.10 -21.10 47.58
C TYR A 85 1.23 -20.75 48.26
N LEU A 86 2.19 -21.68 48.26
CA LEU A 86 3.53 -21.46 48.82
C LEU A 86 4.24 -20.30 48.15
N ILE A 87 4.16 -20.23 46.81
CA ILE A 87 4.70 -19.12 46.04
C ILE A 87 4.08 -17.80 46.49
N ASN A 88 2.76 -17.67 46.50
CA ASN A 88 2.10 -16.42 46.90
C ASN A 88 2.51 -15.98 48.29
N ARG A 89 2.72 -16.94 49.19
CA ARG A 89 3.07 -16.69 50.57
C ARG A 89 4.52 -16.27 50.77
N MET A 90 5.43 -16.92 50.06
CA MET A 90 6.88 -16.76 50.25
C MET A 90 7.50 -15.75 49.26
N HIS A 91 6.81 -15.42 48.17
CA HIS A 91 7.33 -14.57 47.08
C HIS A 91 6.93 -13.10 47.19
N SER A 92 6.77 -12.59 48.41
CA SER A 92 6.40 -11.20 48.72
C SER A 92 7.61 -10.27 48.98
N SER A 93 8.85 -10.76 48.92
CA SER A 93 10.05 -9.96 49.22
C SER A 93 10.79 -9.48 47.96
N LYS A 94 11.15 -8.20 47.95
CA LYS A 94 11.70 -7.41 46.83
C LYS A 94 13.16 -7.75 46.43
N GLU A 95 13.75 -8.84 46.93
CA GLU A 95 15.21 -9.08 46.85
C GLU A 95 15.61 -10.46 46.29
N ALA A 96 14.77 -11.10 45.48
CA ALA A 96 15.18 -12.33 44.82
C ALA A 96 16.22 -12.03 43.70
N LYS A 97 17.37 -12.70 43.75
CA LYS A 97 18.42 -12.65 42.70
C LYS A 97 17.98 -13.27 41.37
N GLU A 98 16.94 -14.10 41.39
CA GLU A 98 16.40 -14.80 40.23
C GLU A 98 14.93 -14.38 40.06
N SER A 99 14.48 -14.23 38.81
CA SER A 99 13.10 -13.80 38.56
C SER A 99 12.14 -14.81 39.17
N PRO A 100 11.03 -14.36 39.81
CA PRO A 100 10.05 -15.26 40.36
C PRO A 100 9.65 -16.33 39.34
N PHE A 101 9.48 -15.89 38.08
CA PHE A 101 9.13 -16.71 36.94
C PHE A 101 10.06 -17.90 36.69
N ARG A 102 11.39 -17.70 36.71
CA ARG A 102 12.35 -18.78 36.49
C ARG A 102 12.37 -19.78 37.63
N THR A 103 12.29 -19.29 38.86
CA THR A 103 12.08 -20.15 40.03
C THR A 103 10.81 -21.00 39.84
N PHE A 104 9.72 -20.42 39.31
CA PHE A 104 8.49 -21.17 39.06
C PHE A 104 8.63 -22.29 38.03
N LEU A 105 9.19 -22.00 36.86
CA LEU A 105 9.40 -23.01 35.82
C LEU A 105 10.27 -24.17 36.34
N ARG A 106 11.36 -23.83 37.05
CA ARG A 106 12.26 -24.82 37.67
C ARG A 106 11.52 -25.68 38.69
N LEU A 107 10.79 -25.08 39.62
CA LEU A 107 10.09 -25.82 40.68
C LEU A 107 8.95 -26.67 40.13
N ASN A 108 8.19 -26.16 39.16
CA ASN A 108 7.12 -26.92 38.49
C ASN A 108 7.67 -28.17 37.77
N GLN A 109 8.83 -28.05 37.12
CA GLN A 109 9.54 -29.19 36.51
C GLN A 109 10.06 -30.18 37.56
N ASN A 110 10.70 -29.69 38.63
CA ASN A 110 11.22 -30.52 39.72
C ASN A 110 10.12 -31.38 40.37
N LEU A 111 8.94 -30.80 40.53
CA LEU A 111 7.77 -31.47 41.13
C LEU A 111 6.96 -32.29 40.11
N LYS A 112 7.33 -32.29 38.82
CA LYS A 112 6.64 -32.99 37.72
C LYS A 112 5.12 -32.70 37.69
N LEU A 113 4.74 -31.46 37.97
CA LEU A 113 3.32 -31.08 38.01
C LEU A 113 2.73 -30.94 36.60
N ASN A 114 1.40 -30.95 36.53
CA ASN A 114 0.70 -30.75 35.25
C ASN A 114 0.87 -29.32 34.76
N ASN A 115 1.68 -29.14 33.71
CA ASN A 115 2.00 -27.83 33.13
C ASN A 115 0.74 -27.02 32.74
N ASN A 116 -0.26 -27.65 32.12
CA ASN A 116 -1.46 -26.93 31.68
C ASN A 116 -2.25 -26.42 32.88
N MET A 117 -2.51 -27.27 33.88
CA MET A 117 -3.21 -26.85 35.09
C MET A 117 -2.42 -25.81 35.87
N PHE A 118 -1.08 -25.93 35.88
CA PHE A 118 -0.19 -24.94 36.49
C PHE A 118 -0.37 -23.58 35.83
N PHE A 119 -0.25 -23.48 34.50
CA PHE A 119 -0.42 -22.20 33.82
C PHE A 119 -1.86 -21.66 33.94
N VAL A 120 -2.89 -22.49 33.91
CA VAL A 120 -4.27 -22.01 34.14
C VAL A 120 -4.41 -21.37 35.53
N GLN A 121 -3.95 -22.03 36.59
CA GLN A 121 -4.09 -21.50 37.95
C GLN A 121 -3.13 -20.35 38.26
N PHE A 122 -1.98 -20.31 37.57
CA PHE A 122 -0.94 -19.28 37.76
C PHE A 122 -1.26 -17.96 37.06
N GLN A 123 -2.28 -17.91 36.21
CA GLN A 123 -2.64 -16.74 35.41
C GLN A 123 -2.77 -15.45 36.24
N SER A 124 -3.41 -15.52 37.41
CA SER A 124 -3.60 -14.35 38.29
C SER A 124 -2.28 -13.77 38.81
N ILE A 125 -1.33 -14.63 39.17
CA ILE A 125 0.00 -14.24 39.66
C ILE A 125 0.79 -13.61 38.52
N PHE A 126 0.78 -14.24 37.35
CA PHE A 126 1.45 -13.71 36.17
C PHE A 126 0.94 -12.32 35.79
N ILE A 127 -0.39 -12.14 35.73
CA ILE A 127 -1.00 -10.83 35.43
C ILE A 127 -0.57 -9.79 36.45
N ASN A 128 -0.58 -10.14 37.75
CA ASN A 128 -0.15 -9.22 38.80
C ASN A 128 1.34 -8.87 38.68
N GLY A 129 2.18 -9.84 38.33
CA GLY A 129 3.61 -9.61 38.12
C GLY A 129 3.94 -8.76 36.90
N ILE A 130 3.18 -8.87 35.79
CA ILE A 130 3.33 -7.92 34.66
C ILE A 130 2.95 -6.51 35.10
N LYS A 131 1.79 -6.35 35.74
CA LYS A 131 1.30 -5.04 36.21
C LYS A 131 2.29 -4.34 37.13
N ASN A 132 2.92 -5.11 38.01
CA ASN A 132 3.91 -4.59 38.97
C ASN A 132 5.35 -4.63 38.45
N LYS A 133 5.57 -4.97 37.16
CA LYS A 133 6.89 -5.06 36.50
C LYS A 133 7.89 -5.96 37.25
N TRP A 134 7.43 -7.07 37.80
CA TRP A 134 8.26 -8.05 38.51
C TRP A 134 9.08 -8.94 37.57
N TYR A 135 8.70 -9.01 36.31
CA TYR A 135 9.33 -9.88 35.31
C TYR A 135 10.11 -9.05 34.31
N GLU A 136 11.32 -9.50 33.98
CA GLU A 136 12.01 -8.95 32.84
C GLU A 136 11.39 -9.51 31.55
N MET A 137 11.54 -8.76 30.46
CA MET A 137 11.06 -9.16 29.15
C MET A 137 11.63 -10.51 28.68
N LYS A 138 12.85 -10.87 29.12
CA LYS A 138 13.45 -12.19 28.85
C LYS A 138 12.68 -13.34 29.51
N ASP A 139 12.19 -13.14 30.73
CA ASP A 139 11.43 -14.15 31.46
C ASP A 139 10.06 -14.36 30.80
N ILE A 140 9.42 -13.26 30.39
CA ILE A 140 8.13 -13.31 29.68
C ILE A 140 8.27 -13.99 28.32
N ALA A 141 9.37 -13.74 27.59
CA ALA A 141 9.63 -14.44 26.34
C ALA A 141 9.81 -15.95 26.57
N GLU A 142 10.54 -16.36 27.62
CA GLU A 142 10.67 -17.77 28.01
C GLU A 142 9.31 -18.43 28.28
N LEU A 143 8.38 -17.71 28.92
CA LEU A 143 7.01 -18.17 29.08
C LEU A 143 6.33 -18.45 27.75
N PHE A 144 6.31 -17.48 26.85
CA PHE A 144 5.65 -17.63 25.55
C PHE A 144 6.27 -18.76 24.71
N ILE A 145 7.60 -18.96 24.79
CA ILE A 145 8.26 -20.12 24.18
C ILE A 145 7.75 -21.43 24.79
N SER A 146 7.63 -21.50 26.11
CA SER A 146 7.15 -22.71 26.81
C SER A 146 5.68 -23.03 26.48
N LEU A 147 4.88 -22.00 26.21
CA LEU A 147 3.47 -22.10 25.84
C LEU A 147 3.24 -22.24 24.34
N ARG A 148 4.27 -22.26 23.49
CA ARG A 148 4.12 -22.21 22.02
C ARG A 148 3.15 -23.25 21.46
N SER A 149 3.14 -24.47 22.02
CA SER A 149 2.27 -25.57 21.61
C SER A 149 0.93 -25.64 22.37
N GLN A 150 0.69 -24.70 23.28
CA GLN A 150 -0.52 -24.58 24.10
C GLN A 150 -1.31 -23.33 23.68
N HIS A 151 -1.79 -23.31 22.44
CA HIS A 151 -2.32 -22.10 21.77
C HIS A 151 -3.31 -21.30 22.62
N GLN A 152 -4.29 -21.95 23.26
CA GLN A 152 -5.27 -21.24 24.11
C GLN A 152 -4.61 -20.50 25.29
N LEU A 153 -3.62 -21.12 25.93
CA LEU A 153 -2.89 -20.50 27.03
C LEU A 153 -1.94 -19.42 26.51
N PHE A 154 -1.25 -19.66 25.40
CA PHE A 154 -0.44 -18.65 24.73
C PHE A 154 -1.27 -17.39 24.44
N ASP A 155 -2.44 -17.56 23.83
CA ASP A 155 -3.32 -16.47 23.43
C ASP A 155 -3.81 -15.68 24.64
N GLN A 156 -4.27 -16.36 25.69
CA GLN A 156 -4.70 -15.71 26.94
C GLN A 156 -3.58 -14.89 27.58
N TYR A 157 -2.40 -15.50 27.74
CA TYR A 157 -1.26 -14.85 28.36
C TYR A 157 -0.75 -13.68 27.51
N PHE A 158 -0.70 -13.83 26.18
CA PHE A 158 -0.25 -12.79 25.26
C PHE A 158 -1.23 -11.61 25.22
N SER A 159 -2.54 -11.88 25.24
CA SER A 159 -3.57 -10.84 25.39
C SER A 159 -3.35 -10.05 26.68
N HIS A 160 -3.22 -10.72 27.82
CA HIS A 160 -2.99 -10.02 29.09
C HIS A 160 -1.69 -9.22 29.11
N TYR A 161 -0.59 -9.79 28.59
CA TYR A 161 0.66 -9.06 28.44
C TYR A 161 0.47 -7.79 27.61
N SER A 162 -0.11 -7.94 26.41
CA SER A 162 -0.32 -6.82 25.49
C SER A 162 -1.18 -5.70 26.08
N SER A 163 -2.16 -6.01 26.93
CA SER A 163 -3.00 -5.01 27.61
C SER A 163 -2.28 -4.21 28.68
N ASN A 164 -1.15 -4.70 29.22
CA ASN A 164 -0.45 -4.10 30.35
C ASN A 164 0.92 -3.52 29.99
N VAL A 165 1.37 -3.65 28.74
CA VAL A 165 2.63 -3.06 28.26
C VAL A 165 2.39 -1.97 27.21
N ASN A 166 3.39 -1.12 27.00
CA ASN A 166 3.35 -0.14 25.92
C ASN A 166 3.61 -0.82 24.55
N THR A 167 3.46 -0.08 23.46
CA THR A 167 3.67 -0.59 22.11
C THR A 167 5.14 -0.92 21.83
N ASP A 168 6.08 -0.22 22.45
CA ASP A 168 7.53 -0.44 22.28
C ASP A 168 7.91 -1.85 22.81
N ASP A 169 7.51 -2.16 24.04
CA ASP A 169 7.72 -3.47 24.68
C ASP A 169 7.04 -4.60 23.90
N LEU A 170 5.83 -4.34 23.38
CA LEU A 170 5.08 -5.29 22.56
C LEU A 170 5.79 -5.60 21.24
N TRP A 171 6.34 -4.58 20.58
CA TRP A 171 7.11 -4.73 19.35
C TRP A 171 8.41 -5.51 19.57
N ASP A 172 9.14 -5.17 20.63
CA ASP A 172 10.36 -5.89 20.98
C ASP A 172 10.04 -7.36 21.30
N MET A 173 8.89 -7.63 21.94
CA MET A 173 8.46 -9.00 22.26
C MET A 173 8.16 -9.77 20.98
N PHE A 174 7.46 -9.15 20.03
CA PHE A 174 7.22 -9.71 18.71
C PHE A 174 8.54 -10.09 18.01
N ILE A 175 9.52 -9.17 17.94
CA ILE A 175 10.83 -9.44 17.35
C ILE A 175 11.51 -10.62 18.05
N LYS A 176 11.49 -10.64 19.38
CA LYS A 176 12.14 -11.68 20.19
C LYS A 176 11.52 -13.06 19.94
N LEU A 177 10.20 -13.16 19.87
CA LEU A 177 9.49 -14.41 19.59
C LEU A 177 9.73 -14.89 18.15
N CYS A 178 9.89 -13.97 17.19
CA CYS A 178 10.24 -14.30 15.81
C CYS A 178 11.67 -14.86 15.69
N LYS A 179 12.67 -14.30 16.40
CA LYS A 179 14.08 -14.79 16.38
C LYS A 179 14.23 -16.26 16.74
N ILE A 180 13.31 -16.78 17.55
CA ILE A 180 13.31 -18.15 18.07
C ILE A 180 12.16 -19.01 17.53
N ASN A 181 11.41 -18.49 16.54
CA ASN A 181 10.24 -19.14 15.93
C ASN A 181 9.23 -19.69 16.96
N ALA A 182 8.92 -18.89 17.98
CA ALA A 182 7.90 -19.23 18.98
C ALA A 182 6.47 -18.93 18.49
N ILE A 183 6.32 -18.12 17.45
CA ILE A 183 5.05 -17.82 16.80
C ILE A 183 4.84 -18.85 15.69
N ASP A 184 4.03 -19.87 15.95
CA ASP A 184 3.62 -20.82 14.92
C ASP A 184 2.37 -20.37 14.15
N ASN A 185 1.87 -21.21 13.24
CA ASN A 185 0.78 -20.84 12.33
C ASN A 185 -0.53 -20.54 13.07
N VAL A 186 -0.72 -21.11 14.26
CA VAL A 186 -1.92 -20.88 15.06
C VAL A 186 -1.77 -19.57 15.83
N ASN A 187 -0.65 -19.41 16.56
CA ASN A 187 -0.40 -18.23 17.39
C ASN A 187 -0.22 -16.96 16.55
N GLN A 188 0.26 -17.10 15.29
CA GLN A 188 0.45 -16.00 14.34
C GLN A 188 -0.80 -15.14 14.17
N LYS A 189 -1.99 -15.73 14.04
CA LYS A 189 -3.22 -14.97 13.80
C LYS A 189 -3.53 -14.04 14.97
N HIS A 190 -3.37 -14.55 16.18
CA HIS A 190 -3.63 -13.80 17.41
C HIS A 190 -2.60 -12.69 17.64
N VAL A 191 -1.31 -13.01 17.44
CA VAL A 191 -0.22 -12.04 17.56
C VAL A 191 -0.38 -10.90 16.55
N ILE A 192 -0.69 -11.23 15.28
CA ILE A 192 -0.98 -10.20 14.27
C ILE A 192 -2.17 -9.36 14.70
N ALA A 193 -3.29 -9.96 15.09
CA ALA A 193 -4.50 -9.21 15.46
C ALA A 193 -4.21 -8.14 16.53
N ILE A 194 -3.52 -8.52 17.59
CA ILE A 194 -3.12 -7.60 18.69
C ILE A 194 -2.15 -6.52 18.20
N LEU A 195 -1.15 -6.88 17.39
CA LEU A 195 -0.20 -5.91 16.85
C LEU A 195 -0.88 -4.92 15.90
N THR A 196 -1.77 -5.40 15.04
CA THR A 196 -2.56 -4.57 14.11
C THR A 196 -3.61 -3.72 14.81
N GLU A 197 -4.05 -4.09 16.02
CA GLU A 197 -4.93 -3.24 16.82
C GLU A 197 -4.14 -2.09 17.48
N LYS A 198 -2.95 -2.39 18.01
CA LYS A 198 -2.21 -1.46 18.87
C LYS A 198 -1.23 -0.57 18.11
N ILE A 199 -0.41 -1.15 17.22
CA ILE A 199 0.69 -0.44 16.55
C ILE A 199 0.21 0.68 15.62
N PRO A 200 -0.90 0.54 14.87
CA PRO A 200 -1.36 1.62 14.00
C PRO A 200 -1.70 2.93 14.69
N SER A 201 -1.96 2.92 16.00
CA SER A 201 -2.18 4.14 16.80
C SER A 201 -0.89 4.89 17.18
N THR A 202 0.28 4.32 16.86
CA THR A 202 1.58 4.92 17.17
C THR A 202 1.97 6.02 16.20
N SER A 203 2.79 6.98 16.67
CA SER A 203 3.31 8.04 15.81
C SER A 203 4.23 7.48 14.72
N VAL A 204 4.33 8.20 13.59
CA VAL A 204 5.21 7.85 12.47
C VAL A 204 6.65 7.65 12.92
N GLY A 205 7.19 8.57 13.73
CA GLY A 205 8.55 8.45 14.26
C GLY A 205 8.74 7.18 15.10
N THR A 206 7.71 6.76 15.85
CA THR A 206 7.75 5.51 16.63
C THR A 206 7.75 4.30 15.70
N PHE A 207 6.85 4.28 14.71
CA PHE A 207 6.79 3.19 13.74
C PHE A 207 8.08 3.10 12.90
N HIS A 208 8.69 4.24 12.55
CA HIS A 208 9.98 4.25 11.86
C HIS A 208 11.13 3.66 12.71
N ARG A 209 11.09 3.78 14.05
CA ARG A 209 12.01 3.04 14.92
C ARG A 209 11.72 1.54 14.90
N TYR A 210 10.45 1.16 14.87
CA TYR A 210 10.04 -0.25 14.79
C TYR A 210 10.53 -0.91 13.50
N THR A 211 10.37 -0.24 12.36
CA THR A 211 10.84 -0.74 11.07
C THR A 211 12.36 -0.87 11.02
N LYS A 212 13.10 0.11 11.54
CA LYS A 212 14.56 0.03 11.72
C LYS A 212 14.98 -1.17 12.59
N SER A 213 14.31 -1.35 13.74
CA SER A 213 14.58 -2.49 14.64
C SER A 213 14.29 -3.84 13.97
N ALA A 214 13.19 -3.94 13.19
CA ALA A 214 12.86 -5.13 12.43
C ALA A 214 13.89 -5.44 11.33
N LYS A 215 14.37 -4.40 10.62
CA LYS A 215 15.41 -4.55 9.59
C LYS A 215 16.73 -5.08 10.18
N ILE A 216 17.20 -4.49 11.27
CA ILE A 216 18.40 -4.97 11.98
C ILE A 216 18.19 -6.41 12.45
N SER A 217 17.02 -6.70 13.00
CA SER A 217 16.70 -8.04 13.51
C SER A 217 16.58 -9.10 12.42
N LEU A 218 16.29 -8.73 11.17
CA LEU A 218 16.20 -9.68 10.05
C LEU A 218 17.52 -10.43 9.81
N GLU A 219 18.66 -9.75 10.02
CA GLU A 219 19.99 -10.35 9.89
C GLU A 219 20.25 -11.40 10.97
N GLU A 220 19.77 -11.14 12.20
CA GLU A 220 19.89 -12.03 13.36
C GLU A 220 18.92 -13.21 13.34
N ILE A 221 17.82 -13.11 12.58
CA ILE A 221 16.85 -14.19 12.42
C ILE A 221 17.45 -15.31 11.56
N LYS A 222 17.30 -16.56 12.02
CA LYS A 222 17.76 -17.75 11.30
C LYS A 222 17.16 -17.78 9.87
N PRO A 223 17.94 -18.16 8.83
CA PRO A 223 17.50 -18.10 7.44
C PRO A 223 16.14 -18.79 7.17
N GLU A 224 15.92 -19.94 7.79
CA GLU A 224 14.70 -20.75 7.72
C GLU A 224 13.43 -20.05 8.24
N PHE A 225 13.55 -18.99 9.04
CA PHE A 225 12.42 -18.23 9.62
C PHE A 225 12.23 -16.84 9.00
N ARG A 226 13.16 -16.38 8.15
CA ARG A 226 13.15 -15.02 7.60
C ARG A 226 11.91 -14.74 6.75
N SER A 227 11.52 -15.67 5.88
CA SER A 227 10.33 -15.51 5.02
C SER A 227 9.07 -15.29 5.84
N ARG A 228 8.90 -16.09 6.90
CA ARG A 228 7.78 -15.96 7.83
C ARG A 228 7.80 -14.62 8.56
N PHE A 229 8.95 -14.20 9.07
CA PHE A 229 9.07 -12.92 9.74
C PHE A 229 8.69 -11.75 8.81
N ILE A 230 9.14 -11.79 7.55
CA ILE A 230 8.78 -10.81 6.53
C ILE A 230 7.25 -10.81 6.32
N GLU A 231 6.60 -11.96 6.18
CA GLU A 231 5.14 -12.05 6.03
C GLU A 231 4.38 -11.46 7.23
N LEU A 232 4.85 -11.71 8.46
CA LEU A 232 4.26 -11.15 9.67
C LEU A 232 4.42 -9.62 9.71
N PHE A 233 5.63 -9.15 9.42
CA PHE A 233 5.95 -7.73 9.36
C PHE A 233 5.12 -7.02 8.30
N GLU A 234 4.99 -7.62 7.11
CA GLU A 234 4.15 -7.11 6.03
C GLU A 234 2.72 -6.88 6.55
N LYS A 235 2.06 -7.88 7.13
CA LYS A 235 0.68 -7.72 7.64
C LYS A 235 0.52 -6.57 8.64
N ILE A 236 1.53 -6.33 9.49
CA ILE A 236 1.52 -5.22 10.44
C ILE A 236 1.74 -3.88 9.74
N PHE A 237 2.66 -3.83 8.77
CA PHE A 237 2.93 -2.66 7.95
C PHE A 237 1.70 -2.23 7.13
N ASP A 238 1.00 -3.18 6.51
CA ASP A 238 -0.23 -2.87 5.77
C ASP A 238 -1.29 -2.25 6.68
N ALA A 239 -1.52 -2.86 7.85
CA ALA A 239 -2.49 -2.34 8.81
C ALA A 239 -2.10 -0.94 9.30
N TYR A 240 -0.82 -0.69 9.55
CA TYR A 240 -0.31 0.62 9.92
C TYR A 240 -0.62 1.65 8.83
N VAL A 241 -0.19 1.38 7.58
CA VAL A 241 -0.37 2.32 6.46
C VAL A 241 -1.85 2.58 6.20
N ILE A 242 -2.67 1.55 6.06
CA ILE A 242 -4.11 1.68 5.79
C ILE A 242 -4.79 2.54 6.87
N MET A 243 -4.48 2.29 8.15
CA MET A 243 -5.09 3.05 9.24
C MET A 243 -4.67 4.53 9.23
N GLN A 244 -3.45 4.85 8.80
CA GLN A 244 -3.03 6.24 8.62
C GLN A 244 -3.78 6.95 7.49
N PHE A 245 -4.31 6.23 6.49
CA PHE A 245 -5.06 6.81 5.37
C PHE A 245 -6.59 6.83 5.58
N ASP A 246 -7.17 5.78 6.16
CA ASP A 246 -8.62 5.59 6.21
C ASP A 246 -9.31 6.33 7.37
N TYR A 247 -8.58 6.67 8.43
CA TYR A 247 -9.16 7.28 9.62
C TYR A 247 -8.82 8.77 9.68
N SER A 248 -9.86 9.62 9.64
CA SER A 248 -9.74 11.09 9.59
C SER A 248 -8.95 11.71 10.76
N GLN A 249 -8.88 11.00 11.90
CA GLN A 249 -8.08 11.41 13.07
C GLN A 249 -6.56 11.23 12.86
N TYR A 250 -6.15 10.45 11.85
CA TYR A 250 -4.76 10.17 11.49
C TYR A 250 -4.39 10.65 10.07
N SER A 251 -5.37 10.83 9.17
CA SER A 251 -5.21 11.12 7.73
C SER A 251 -4.42 12.39 7.36
N TYR A 252 -4.24 13.31 8.29
CA TYR A 252 -3.48 14.55 8.11
C TYR A 252 -2.07 14.53 8.72
N GLN A 253 -1.63 13.40 9.28
CA GLN A 253 -0.36 13.32 10.01
C GLN A 253 0.86 12.93 9.16
N LEU A 254 0.66 12.19 8.07
CA LEU A 254 1.78 11.76 7.22
C LEU A 254 2.23 12.89 6.30
N SER A 255 3.44 13.40 6.51
CA SER A 255 4.10 14.27 5.56
C SER A 255 4.53 13.48 4.30
N ARG A 256 4.86 14.21 3.22
CA ARG A 256 5.43 13.59 2.01
C ARG A 256 6.75 12.86 2.29
N THR A 257 7.55 13.39 3.21
CA THR A 257 8.82 12.76 3.66
C THR A 257 8.53 11.45 4.39
N ASP A 258 7.58 11.45 5.32
CA ASP A 258 7.16 10.23 6.03
C ASP A 258 6.70 9.13 5.07
N CYS A 259 5.95 9.52 4.03
CA CYS A 259 5.49 8.57 3.02
C CYS A 259 6.64 7.98 2.22
N LYS A 260 7.67 8.77 1.88
CA LYS A 260 8.87 8.28 1.18
C LYS A 260 9.65 7.30 2.06
N ASP A 261 9.84 7.62 3.34
CA ASP A 261 10.55 6.74 4.29
C ASP A 261 9.79 5.41 4.48
N LEU A 262 8.46 5.46 4.61
CA LEU A 262 7.63 4.26 4.70
C LEU A 262 7.65 3.45 3.41
N LEU A 263 7.67 4.10 2.25
CA LEU A 263 7.75 3.43 0.96
C LEU A 263 9.09 2.69 0.84
N GLU A 264 10.21 3.33 1.18
CA GLU A 264 11.53 2.69 1.19
C GLU A 264 11.53 1.43 2.06
N VAL A 265 11.01 1.54 3.29
CA VAL A 265 10.86 0.37 4.19
C VAL A 265 10.02 -0.73 3.57
N GLY A 266 8.86 -0.39 2.98
CA GLY A 266 7.96 -1.35 2.35
C GLY A 266 8.59 -2.04 1.15
N LEU A 267 9.52 -1.37 0.46
CA LEU A 267 10.27 -1.93 -0.67
C LEU A 267 11.41 -2.84 -0.23
N GLU A 268 12.12 -2.48 0.84
CA GLU A 268 13.22 -3.25 1.42
C GLU A 268 12.75 -4.51 2.16
N MET A 269 11.65 -4.40 2.91
CA MET A 269 11.10 -5.44 3.77
C MET A 269 9.93 -6.14 3.08
N SER A 270 10.19 -6.77 1.92
CA SER A 270 9.16 -7.52 1.19
C SER A 270 9.61 -8.88 0.65
N SER A 271 8.64 -9.77 0.50
CA SER A 271 8.82 -11.11 -0.08
C SER A 271 8.60 -11.15 -1.60
N THR A 272 7.81 -10.24 -2.19
CA THR A 272 7.48 -10.19 -3.63
C THR A 272 7.01 -8.79 -4.10
N ASN A 273 7.24 -8.45 -5.40
CA ASN A 273 6.78 -7.24 -6.14
C ASN A 273 6.22 -6.09 -5.29
N CYS A 274 7.08 -5.47 -4.49
CA CYS A 274 6.70 -4.61 -3.38
C CYS A 274 5.88 -3.37 -3.75
N LEU A 275 6.03 -2.83 -4.97
CA LEU A 275 5.34 -1.58 -5.34
C LEU A 275 3.85 -1.79 -5.68
N GLU A 276 3.47 -2.99 -6.15
CA GLU A 276 2.07 -3.34 -6.50
C GLU A 276 1.21 -3.64 -5.25
N ARG A 277 1.83 -3.64 -4.06
CA ARG A 277 1.16 -3.88 -2.79
C ARG A 277 0.26 -2.69 -2.40
N SER A 278 -0.93 -2.98 -1.88
CA SER A 278 -1.94 -1.96 -1.54
C SER A 278 -1.42 -0.82 -0.66
N SER A 279 -0.65 -1.09 0.39
CA SER A 279 -0.03 -0.05 1.22
C SER A 279 0.98 0.81 0.46
N CYS A 280 1.84 0.20 -0.37
CA CYS A 280 2.77 0.93 -1.22
C CYS A 280 2.04 1.79 -2.25
N LEU A 281 0.94 1.30 -2.83
CA LEU A 281 0.10 2.07 -3.74
C LEU A 281 -0.52 3.30 -3.05
N LEU A 282 -1.00 3.16 -1.80
CA LEU A 282 -1.50 4.29 -1.01
C LEU A 282 -0.41 5.35 -0.78
N LEU A 283 0.80 4.91 -0.43
CA LEU A 283 1.95 5.80 -0.24
C LEU A 283 2.35 6.50 -1.54
N VAL A 284 2.43 5.76 -2.67
CA VAL A 284 2.72 6.33 -4.00
C VAL A 284 1.65 7.34 -4.39
N ARG A 285 0.37 7.01 -4.20
CA ARG A 285 -0.75 7.92 -4.47
C ARG A 285 -0.59 9.21 -3.67
N LYS A 286 -0.29 9.13 -2.37
CA LYS A 286 -0.07 10.32 -1.52
C LYS A 286 1.13 11.13 -1.99
N ILE A 287 2.26 10.50 -2.26
CA ILE A 287 3.50 11.19 -2.68
C ILE A 287 3.32 11.93 -4.00
N LEU A 288 2.56 11.36 -4.94
CA LEU A 288 2.36 11.93 -6.28
C LEU A 288 1.16 12.88 -6.36
N CYS A 289 0.01 12.45 -5.84
CA CYS A 289 -1.30 13.05 -6.12
C CYS A 289 -1.83 13.95 -5.00
N GLU A 290 -1.09 14.13 -3.90
CA GLU A 290 -1.51 15.07 -2.86
C GLU A 290 -1.42 16.51 -3.36
N THR A 291 -2.58 17.15 -3.54
CA THR A 291 -2.67 18.58 -3.83
C THR A 291 -2.76 19.38 -2.54
N GLU A 292 -1.81 20.30 -2.34
CA GLU A 292 -1.93 21.27 -1.26
C GLU A 292 -3.22 22.09 -1.40
N ILE A 293 -3.87 22.38 -0.27
CA ILE A 293 -5.13 23.15 -0.18
C ILE A 293 -5.00 24.54 -0.84
N TYR A 294 -3.77 25.05 -0.99
CA TYR A 294 -3.47 26.35 -1.56
C TYR A 294 -3.46 26.40 -3.10
N TYR A 295 -3.49 25.27 -3.80
CA TYR A 295 -3.55 25.26 -5.27
C TYR A 295 -4.95 25.65 -5.76
N LYS A 296 -5.08 26.88 -6.27
CA LYS A 296 -6.36 27.48 -6.67
C LYS A 296 -6.73 27.21 -8.13
N THR A 297 -5.78 26.77 -8.96
CA THR A 297 -5.98 26.56 -10.40
C THR A 297 -5.55 25.17 -10.85
N ASP A 298 -6.22 24.63 -11.87
CA ASP A 298 -5.90 23.28 -12.40
C ASP A 298 -4.48 23.23 -12.99
N ALA A 299 -3.99 24.33 -13.55
CA ALA A 299 -2.60 24.44 -14.02
C ALA A 299 -1.59 24.29 -12.87
N GLN A 300 -1.86 24.87 -11.69
CA GLN A 300 -1.00 24.72 -10.51
C GLN A 300 -1.03 23.28 -9.98
N LYS A 301 -2.21 22.65 -9.94
CA LYS A 301 -2.33 21.23 -9.55
C LYS A 301 -1.54 20.32 -10.49
N LEU A 302 -1.67 20.54 -11.80
CA LEU A 302 -0.94 19.79 -12.82
C LEU A 302 0.57 19.98 -12.69
N LYS A 303 1.03 21.23 -12.50
CA LYS A 303 2.45 21.52 -12.25
C LYS A 303 2.96 20.83 -10.99
N SER A 304 2.14 20.78 -9.93
CA SER A 304 2.47 20.08 -8.68
C SER A 304 2.60 18.57 -8.89
N LEU A 305 1.67 17.91 -9.61
CA LEU A 305 1.74 16.48 -9.91
C LEU A 305 3.06 16.10 -10.60
N PHE A 306 3.44 16.84 -11.65
CA PHE A 306 4.69 16.56 -12.37
C PHE A 306 5.92 16.96 -11.56
N GLY A 307 5.87 18.05 -10.79
CA GLY A 307 6.90 18.38 -9.81
C GLY A 307 7.11 17.24 -8.81
N ASN A 308 6.01 16.67 -8.28
CA ASN A 308 6.06 15.55 -7.36
C ASN A 308 6.67 14.29 -7.98
N LEU A 309 6.35 14.03 -9.25
CA LEU A 309 6.95 12.93 -10.01
C LEU A 309 8.44 13.16 -10.28
N LYS A 310 8.89 14.41 -10.44
CA LYS A 310 10.31 14.73 -10.60
C LYS A 310 11.12 14.34 -9.37
N ASP A 311 10.58 14.61 -8.18
CA ASP A 311 11.23 14.25 -6.92
C ASP A 311 10.91 12.81 -6.48
N PHE A 312 10.21 12.05 -7.31
CA PHE A 312 9.96 10.63 -7.09
C PHE A 312 11.16 9.81 -7.59
N ASP A 313 11.37 8.62 -7.03
CA ASP A 313 12.55 7.81 -7.33
C ASP A 313 12.54 7.35 -8.80
N GLU A 314 13.53 7.82 -9.56
CA GLU A 314 13.71 7.49 -10.98
C GLU A 314 13.93 5.99 -11.18
N ASN A 315 14.60 5.31 -10.25
CA ASN A 315 14.84 3.87 -10.33
C ASN A 315 13.52 3.09 -10.23
N LEU A 316 12.58 3.55 -9.41
CA LEU A 316 11.24 2.96 -9.33
C LEU A 316 10.46 3.17 -10.62
N CYS A 317 10.55 4.36 -11.22
CA CYS A 317 9.91 4.66 -12.50
C CYS A 317 10.43 3.79 -13.64
N GLN A 318 11.72 3.42 -13.61
CA GLN A 318 12.33 2.53 -14.60
C GLN A 318 12.00 1.05 -14.36
N LYS A 319 11.94 0.62 -13.10
CA LYS A 319 11.72 -0.77 -12.71
C LYS A 319 10.27 -1.23 -12.88
N TYR A 320 9.30 -0.36 -12.60
CA TYR A 320 7.88 -0.70 -12.57
C TYR A 320 7.09 -0.06 -13.71
N ALA A 321 6.19 -0.83 -14.30
CA ALA A 321 5.25 -0.36 -15.31
C ALA A 321 4.20 0.56 -14.69
N ALA A 322 4.07 1.79 -15.21
CA ALA A 322 3.16 2.80 -14.69
C ALA A 322 1.69 2.33 -14.70
N GLU A 323 1.30 1.58 -15.73
CA GLU A 323 -0.06 1.05 -15.92
C GLU A 323 -0.49 0.04 -14.86
N LYS A 324 0.44 -0.51 -14.08
CA LYS A 324 0.14 -1.43 -12.97
C LYS A 324 0.08 -0.73 -11.62
N ILE A 325 0.54 0.52 -11.55
CA ILE A 325 0.72 1.26 -10.30
C ILE A 325 -0.24 2.44 -10.22
N ILE A 326 -0.50 3.12 -11.33
CA ILE A 326 -1.29 4.35 -11.37
C ILE A 326 -2.66 4.07 -11.95
N ASP A 327 -3.68 4.13 -11.09
CA ASP A 327 -5.07 4.07 -11.48
C ASP A 327 -5.57 5.41 -12.03
N ASP A 328 -6.48 5.34 -13.01
CA ASP A 328 -7.13 6.52 -13.59
C ASP A 328 -7.84 7.38 -12.56
N GLU A 329 -8.43 6.73 -11.54
CA GLU A 329 -9.20 7.42 -10.51
C GLU A 329 -8.35 8.40 -9.71
N TRP A 330 -7.04 8.14 -9.58
CA TRP A 330 -6.11 9.01 -8.86
C TRP A 330 -5.90 10.34 -9.59
N LEU A 331 -6.12 10.36 -10.90
CA LEU A 331 -5.94 11.55 -11.74
C LEU A 331 -7.18 12.44 -11.78
N ASN A 332 -8.33 12.00 -11.24
CA ASN A 332 -9.62 12.69 -11.37
C ASN A 332 -9.58 14.16 -10.91
N ASP A 333 -8.88 14.44 -9.82
CA ASP A 333 -8.77 15.79 -9.23
C ASP A 333 -7.88 16.74 -10.03
N PHE A 334 -7.11 16.19 -10.98
CA PHE A 334 -6.24 16.93 -11.89
C PHE A 334 -6.89 17.17 -13.25
N LEU A 335 -7.93 16.40 -13.61
CA LEU A 335 -8.53 16.45 -14.94
C LEU A 335 -9.12 17.82 -15.25
N ILE A 336 -8.83 18.31 -16.45
CA ILE A 336 -9.42 19.55 -16.96
C ILE A 336 -10.79 19.21 -17.57
N THR A 337 -11.86 19.71 -16.95
CA THR A 337 -13.24 19.49 -17.42
C THR A 337 -13.77 20.61 -18.32
N ASN A 338 -13.02 21.72 -18.45
CA ASN A 338 -13.41 22.89 -19.23
C ASN A 338 -12.29 23.29 -20.19
N LEU A 339 -12.63 23.40 -21.48
CA LEU A 339 -11.70 23.81 -22.53
C LEU A 339 -11.03 25.16 -22.25
N GLU A 340 -11.74 26.14 -21.70
CA GLU A 340 -11.18 27.46 -21.38
C GLU A 340 -10.08 27.40 -20.32
N ILE A 341 -10.06 26.34 -19.50
CA ILE A 341 -8.97 26.10 -18.54
C ILE A 341 -7.77 25.47 -19.25
N TRP A 342 -8.01 24.56 -20.19
CA TRP A 342 -6.94 23.99 -21.03
C TRP A 342 -6.19 25.09 -21.79
N LEU A 343 -6.92 26.03 -22.38
CA LEU A 343 -6.34 27.14 -23.14
C LEU A 343 -5.52 28.11 -22.29
N LYS A 344 -5.66 28.05 -20.96
CA LYS A 344 -4.85 28.83 -20.00
C LYS A 344 -3.55 28.15 -19.62
N LEU A 345 -3.30 26.90 -20.04
CA LEU A 345 -1.97 26.30 -19.93
C LEU A 345 -1.01 27.12 -20.78
N ASP A 346 -0.22 27.96 -20.11
CA ASP A 346 0.74 28.83 -20.77
C ASP A 346 1.94 28.06 -21.30
N GLN A 347 2.73 28.74 -22.14
CA GLN A 347 3.91 28.16 -22.75
C GLN A 347 4.96 27.75 -21.75
N GLU A 348 5.13 28.48 -20.66
CA GLU A 348 6.14 28.16 -19.65
C GLU A 348 5.79 26.90 -18.89
N THR A 349 4.52 26.72 -18.52
CA THR A 349 4.00 25.55 -17.82
C THR A 349 4.08 24.32 -18.71
N TYR A 350 3.65 24.41 -19.97
CA TYR A 350 3.75 23.29 -20.89
C TYR A 350 5.20 22.93 -21.24
N LYS A 351 6.04 23.94 -21.51
CA LYS A 351 7.47 23.75 -21.78
C LYS A 351 8.19 23.13 -20.57
N TYR A 352 7.87 23.58 -19.37
CA TYR A 352 8.39 22.99 -18.13
C TYR A 352 8.07 21.50 -18.02
N LEU A 353 6.83 21.10 -18.35
CA LEU A 353 6.44 19.68 -18.38
C LEU A 353 7.26 18.91 -19.42
N CYS A 354 7.42 19.47 -20.62
CA CYS A 354 8.13 18.81 -21.71
C CYS A 354 9.63 18.64 -21.44
N GLU A 355 10.30 19.69 -20.99
CA GLU A 355 11.76 19.68 -20.80
C GLU A 355 12.18 18.80 -19.63
N ASN A 356 11.41 18.76 -18.55
CA ASN A 356 11.78 18.02 -17.34
C ASN A 356 11.39 16.54 -17.35
N HIS A 357 10.45 16.12 -18.22
CA HIS A 357 9.83 14.79 -18.09
C HIS A 357 9.79 13.95 -19.36
N GLN A 358 10.35 14.42 -20.48
CA GLN A 358 10.29 13.73 -21.78
C GLN A 358 10.80 12.29 -21.78
N ASN A 359 11.72 11.94 -20.87
CA ASN A 359 12.32 10.61 -20.78
C ASN A 359 11.73 9.73 -19.66
N ASN A 360 10.86 10.27 -18.81
CA ASN A 360 10.30 9.53 -17.69
C ASN A 360 9.07 8.71 -18.16
N PRO A 361 9.10 7.36 -18.12
CA PRO A 361 8.01 6.53 -18.63
C PRO A 361 6.68 6.75 -17.88
N TRP A 362 6.74 7.02 -16.57
CA TRP A 362 5.56 7.32 -15.77
C TRP A 362 4.97 8.66 -16.15
N ALA A 363 5.80 9.68 -16.40
CA ALA A 363 5.31 11.00 -16.82
C ALA A 363 4.56 10.92 -18.15
N ILE A 364 5.09 10.14 -19.09
CA ILE A 364 4.50 9.88 -20.40
C ILE A 364 3.16 9.15 -20.24
N TYR A 365 3.10 8.15 -19.35
CA TYR A 365 1.86 7.42 -19.05
C TYR A 365 0.81 8.34 -18.41
N ILE A 366 1.16 9.05 -17.35
CA ILE A 366 0.29 10.00 -16.63
C ILE A 366 -0.27 11.03 -17.61
N TRP A 367 0.59 11.64 -18.44
CA TRP A 367 0.15 12.61 -19.44
C TRP A 367 -0.83 12.00 -20.44
N SER A 368 -0.54 10.79 -20.95
CA SER A 368 -1.43 10.08 -21.87
C SER A 368 -2.81 9.84 -21.27
N ARG A 369 -2.89 9.39 -20.01
CA ARG A 369 -4.16 9.20 -19.29
C ARG A 369 -4.86 10.54 -19.03
N PHE A 370 -4.13 11.53 -18.52
CA PHE A 370 -4.64 12.87 -18.25
C PHE A 370 -5.27 13.51 -19.49
N VAL A 371 -4.58 13.52 -20.63
CA VAL A 371 -5.07 14.06 -21.91
C VAL A 371 -6.31 13.29 -22.35
N HIS A 372 -6.24 11.95 -22.35
CA HIS A 372 -7.34 11.11 -22.81
C HIS A 372 -8.62 11.35 -21.99
N LEU A 373 -8.51 11.32 -20.66
CA LEU A 373 -9.63 11.50 -19.75
C LEU A 373 -10.18 12.93 -19.79
N SER A 374 -9.31 13.95 -19.84
CA SER A 374 -9.74 15.36 -19.93
C SER A 374 -10.47 15.65 -21.24
N LEU A 375 -9.90 15.23 -22.39
CA LEU A 375 -10.56 15.40 -23.69
C LEU A 375 -11.89 14.66 -23.74
N SER A 376 -11.95 13.43 -23.22
CA SER A 376 -13.20 12.66 -23.18
C SER A 376 -14.28 13.36 -22.35
N LYS A 377 -13.93 14.08 -21.28
CA LYS A 377 -14.87 14.88 -20.48
C LYS A 377 -15.30 16.18 -21.18
N ILE A 378 -14.40 16.83 -21.92
CA ILE A 378 -14.67 18.09 -22.64
C ILE A 378 -15.55 17.85 -23.87
N LEU A 379 -15.46 16.67 -24.49
CA LEU A 379 -16.18 16.30 -25.73
C LEU A 379 -17.70 16.12 -25.50
N ASN A 380 -18.44 17.21 -25.32
CA ASN A 380 -19.90 17.25 -25.29
C ASN A 380 -20.47 17.73 -26.63
N ASN A 381 -20.43 16.89 -27.67
CA ASN A 381 -20.90 17.16 -29.05
C ASN A 381 -20.26 18.34 -29.80
N ASN A 382 -19.48 19.20 -29.14
CA ASN A 382 -18.83 20.38 -29.74
C ASN A 382 -17.39 20.11 -30.23
N HIS A 383 -17.22 19.04 -31.00
CA HIS A 383 -15.92 18.56 -31.49
C HIS A 383 -15.20 19.57 -32.39
N ALA A 384 -15.95 20.38 -33.16
CA ALA A 384 -15.38 21.41 -34.02
C ALA A 384 -14.71 22.52 -33.21
N ASP A 385 -15.43 23.15 -32.26
CA ASP A 385 -14.90 24.26 -31.42
C ASP A 385 -13.64 23.83 -30.65
N ILE A 386 -13.62 22.60 -30.15
CA ILE A 386 -12.46 22.03 -29.45
C ILE A 386 -11.24 21.99 -30.37
N LEU A 387 -11.39 21.49 -31.61
CA LEU A 387 -10.29 21.43 -32.56
C LEU A 387 -9.79 22.82 -32.94
N PHE A 388 -10.68 23.77 -33.21
CA PHE A 388 -10.31 25.16 -33.50
C PHE A 388 -9.49 25.79 -32.38
N LYS A 389 -10.02 25.74 -31.16
CA LYS A 389 -9.39 26.38 -30.00
C LYS A 389 -8.05 25.73 -29.63
N ILE A 390 -7.96 24.39 -29.73
CA ILE A 390 -6.68 23.71 -29.49
C ILE A 390 -5.67 24.01 -30.61
N ASN A 391 -6.11 24.09 -31.87
CA ASN A 391 -5.24 24.47 -32.98
C ASN A 391 -4.64 25.87 -32.78
N ASP A 392 -5.48 26.84 -32.41
CA ASP A 392 -5.05 28.20 -32.09
C ASP A 392 -4.14 28.24 -30.86
N TRP A 393 -4.42 27.42 -29.85
CA TRP A 393 -3.55 27.30 -28.68
C TRP A 393 -2.18 26.73 -29.05
N MET A 394 -2.10 25.66 -29.86
CA MET A 394 -0.82 25.12 -30.35
C MET A 394 -0.01 26.18 -31.10
N LYS A 395 -0.68 27.06 -31.86
CA LYS A 395 -0.04 28.21 -32.52
C LYS A 395 0.53 29.19 -31.50
N LYS A 396 -0.29 29.65 -30.54
CA LYS A 396 0.09 30.64 -29.51
C LYS A 396 1.25 30.15 -28.67
N VAL A 397 1.25 28.87 -28.32
CA VAL A 397 2.29 28.22 -27.49
C VAL A 397 3.51 27.78 -28.33
N LYS A 398 3.48 28.00 -29.64
CA LYS A 398 4.55 27.67 -30.61
C LYS A 398 4.80 26.16 -30.82
N HIS A 399 3.82 25.30 -30.56
CA HIS A 399 3.84 23.86 -30.92
C HIS A 399 3.30 23.58 -32.33
N HIS A 400 3.40 24.57 -33.23
CA HIS A 400 2.90 24.46 -34.60
C HIS A 400 3.85 23.71 -35.52
N ILE A 401 5.12 23.57 -35.12
CA ILE A 401 6.13 22.83 -35.87
C ILE A 401 6.24 21.43 -35.26
N TYR A 402 6.15 20.42 -36.12
CA TYR A 402 6.35 19.05 -35.71
C TYR A 402 7.77 18.83 -35.19
N ASN A 403 7.88 18.39 -33.93
CA ASN A 403 9.13 17.97 -33.33
C ASN A 403 9.00 16.50 -32.88
N PRO A 404 9.76 15.55 -33.47
CA PRO A 404 9.68 14.14 -33.11
C PRO A 404 10.15 13.85 -31.68
N THR A 405 10.87 14.77 -31.03
CA THR A 405 11.29 14.62 -29.63
C THR A 405 10.27 15.14 -28.61
N ASP A 406 9.28 15.92 -29.04
CA ASP A 406 8.23 16.45 -28.17
C ASP A 406 7.11 15.43 -27.95
N ILE A 407 7.41 14.46 -27.09
CA ILE A 407 6.56 13.33 -26.77
C ILE A 407 5.18 13.74 -26.24
N PHE A 408 5.09 14.82 -25.46
CA PHE A 408 3.85 15.25 -24.84
C PHE A 408 2.90 15.87 -25.87
N THR A 409 3.43 16.64 -26.82
CA THR A 409 2.65 17.17 -27.95
C THR A 409 2.21 16.05 -28.87
N ILE A 410 3.09 15.07 -29.11
CA ILE A 410 2.73 13.87 -29.88
C ILE A 410 1.55 13.14 -29.25
N ILE A 411 1.56 12.94 -27.94
CA ILE A 411 0.44 12.30 -27.22
C ILE A 411 -0.83 13.12 -27.35
N LEU A 412 -0.76 14.45 -27.17
CA LEU A 412 -1.93 15.34 -27.30
C LEU A 412 -2.58 15.22 -28.67
N VAL A 413 -1.80 15.40 -29.74
CA VAL A 413 -2.30 15.36 -31.12
C VAL A 413 -2.81 13.95 -31.47
N ASN A 414 -2.12 12.90 -31.03
CA ASN A 414 -2.58 11.52 -31.25
C ASN A 414 -3.91 11.24 -30.53
N LYS A 415 -4.13 11.78 -29.33
CA LYS A 415 -5.43 11.64 -28.63
C LYS A 415 -6.54 12.43 -29.29
N LEU A 416 -6.28 13.61 -29.84
CA LEU A 416 -7.23 14.33 -30.68
C LEU A 416 -7.57 13.54 -31.96
N PHE A 417 -6.57 12.89 -32.55
CA PHE A 417 -6.76 12.02 -33.69
C PHE A 417 -7.70 10.85 -33.37
N GLU A 418 -7.39 10.10 -32.32
CA GLU A 418 -8.15 8.93 -31.86
C GLU A 418 -9.58 9.27 -31.40
N LEU A 419 -9.75 10.34 -30.61
CA LEU A 419 -11.02 10.68 -29.98
C LEU A 419 -11.93 11.50 -30.87
N VAL A 420 -11.37 12.29 -31.79
CA VAL A 420 -12.11 13.30 -32.54
C VAL A 420 -12.01 13.08 -34.04
N LEU A 421 -10.81 13.17 -34.61
CA LEU A 421 -10.64 13.23 -36.07
C LEU A 421 -11.11 11.95 -36.77
N ILE A 422 -10.72 10.77 -36.28
CA ILE A 422 -11.16 9.50 -36.89
C ILE A 422 -12.68 9.35 -36.75
N LYS A 423 -13.22 9.61 -35.56
CA LYS A 423 -14.64 9.34 -35.24
C LYS A 423 -15.59 10.27 -35.99
N TYR A 424 -15.20 11.53 -36.17
CA TYR A 424 -16.03 12.59 -36.75
C TYR A 424 -15.48 13.06 -38.10
N PHE A 425 -14.75 12.20 -38.81
CA PHE A 425 -14.07 12.53 -40.07
C PHE A 425 -14.95 13.31 -41.06
N ARG A 426 -16.20 12.88 -41.27
CA ARG A 426 -17.13 13.53 -42.21
C ARG A 426 -17.50 14.95 -41.81
N SER A 427 -17.73 15.22 -40.53
CA SER A 427 -18.05 16.57 -40.06
C SER A 427 -16.83 17.46 -39.96
N ILE A 428 -15.63 16.86 -39.85
CA ILE A 428 -14.37 17.60 -39.72
C ILE A 428 -13.74 17.94 -41.09
N LEU A 429 -14.06 17.20 -42.15
CA LEU A 429 -13.52 17.39 -43.50
C LEU A 429 -13.62 18.83 -44.02
N LEU A 430 -14.61 19.58 -43.55
CA LEU A 430 -14.88 20.94 -44.02
C LEU A 430 -14.53 22.01 -42.99
N LEU A 431 -13.94 21.65 -41.84
CA LEU A 431 -13.56 22.62 -40.83
C LEU A 431 -12.40 23.48 -41.33
N PRO A 432 -12.51 24.82 -41.26
CA PRO A 432 -11.36 25.67 -41.48
C PRO A 432 -10.34 25.60 -40.33
N ASN A 433 -9.18 26.23 -40.49
CA ASN A 433 -8.27 26.64 -39.40
C ASN A 433 -7.89 25.54 -38.37
N ILE A 434 -7.80 24.27 -38.79
CA ILE A 434 -7.21 23.18 -37.99
C ILE A 434 -5.96 22.59 -38.66
N ASP A 435 -5.34 23.40 -39.53
CA ASP A 435 -4.19 23.09 -40.36
C ASP A 435 -2.96 22.67 -39.55
N ILE A 436 -2.74 23.26 -38.37
CA ILE A 436 -1.60 22.92 -37.51
C ILE A 436 -1.74 21.48 -37.02
N ILE A 437 -2.87 21.12 -36.43
CA ILE A 437 -3.14 19.74 -35.97
C ILE A 437 -3.00 18.76 -37.14
N MET A 438 -3.57 19.11 -38.30
CA MET A 438 -3.55 18.27 -39.50
C MET A 438 -2.14 18.07 -40.08
N ASN A 439 -1.38 19.14 -40.24
CA ASN A 439 0.01 19.07 -40.71
C ASN A 439 0.90 18.30 -39.73
N PHE A 440 0.61 18.40 -38.43
CA PHE A 440 1.30 17.63 -37.40
C PHE A 440 1.01 16.12 -37.56
N ILE A 441 -0.25 15.72 -37.76
CA ILE A 441 -0.65 14.32 -38.00
C ILE A 441 -0.03 13.76 -39.28
N ILE A 442 0.01 14.55 -40.35
CA ILE A 442 0.66 14.15 -41.60
C ILE A 442 2.16 13.92 -41.37
N SER A 443 2.82 14.85 -40.67
CA SER A 443 4.25 14.73 -40.31
C SER A 443 4.54 13.52 -39.41
N MET A 444 3.61 13.15 -38.53
CA MET A 444 3.73 11.97 -37.66
C MET A 444 3.84 10.64 -38.42
N ARG A 445 3.38 10.56 -39.68
CA ARG A 445 3.46 9.35 -40.51
C ARG A 445 4.88 8.82 -40.64
N GLU A 446 5.86 9.72 -40.66
CA GLU A 446 7.28 9.38 -40.85
C GLU A 446 7.95 8.96 -39.53
N ASN A 447 7.24 9.04 -38.40
CA ASN A 447 7.75 8.65 -37.10
C ASN A 447 7.68 7.13 -36.91
N THR A 448 8.82 6.51 -36.60
CA THR A 448 8.94 5.07 -36.34
C THR A 448 8.65 4.67 -34.89
N SER A 449 8.26 5.61 -34.02
CA SER A 449 7.94 5.34 -32.63
C SER A 449 6.67 4.48 -32.49
N ARG A 450 6.66 3.54 -31.54
CA ARG A 450 5.51 2.65 -31.24
C ARG A 450 4.26 3.37 -30.71
N ARG A 451 4.29 4.70 -30.57
CA ARG A 451 3.23 5.51 -29.94
C ARG A 451 2.20 6.04 -30.92
N ILE A 452 2.45 5.85 -32.21
CA ILE A 452 1.62 6.35 -33.29
C ILE A 452 1.14 5.14 -34.11
N TYR A 453 -0.18 5.00 -34.26
CA TYR A 453 -0.75 3.97 -35.12
C TYR A 453 -0.68 4.44 -36.59
N VAL A 454 0.51 4.35 -37.19
CA VAL A 454 0.78 4.82 -38.57
C VAL A 454 -0.23 4.25 -39.58
N ARG A 455 -0.68 3.00 -39.39
CA ARG A 455 -1.74 2.41 -40.24
C ARG A 455 -3.07 3.18 -40.17
N GLN A 456 -3.48 3.64 -38.99
CA GLN A 456 -4.70 4.43 -38.83
C GLN A 456 -4.54 5.82 -39.44
N ILE A 457 -3.38 6.46 -39.27
CA ILE A 457 -3.05 7.73 -39.93
C ILE A 457 -3.09 7.56 -41.46
N ASN A 458 -2.45 6.53 -42.00
CA ASN A 458 -2.46 6.24 -43.43
C ASN A 458 -3.88 5.99 -43.95
N ASN A 459 -4.69 5.20 -43.25
CA ASN A 459 -6.09 4.99 -43.63
C ASN A 459 -6.89 6.30 -43.62
N PHE A 460 -6.69 7.14 -42.60
CA PHE A 460 -7.33 8.44 -42.51
C PHE A 460 -6.91 9.37 -43.66
N ILE A 461 -5.61 9.41 -43.99
CA ILE A 461 -5.08 10.16 -45.12
C ILE A 461 -5.64 9.62 -46.44
N SER A 462 -5.66 8.31 -46.65
CA SER A 462 -6.23 7.69 -47.86
C SER A 462 -7.71 8.03 -48.03
N ASN A 463 -8.49 8.00 -46.94
CA ASN A 463 -9.90 8.41 -46.97
C ASN A 463 -10.03 9.91 -47.30
N GLY A 464 -9.16 10.75 -46.73
CA GLY A 464 -9.05 12.18 -47.06
C GLY A 464 -8.79 12.39 -48.55
N LEU A 465 -7.74 11.75 -49.06
CA LEU A 465 -7.34 11.78 -50.45
C LEU A 465 -8.46 11.32 -51.38
N GLU A 466 -9.12 10.19 -51.09
CA GLU A 466 -10.27 9.70 -51.87
C GLU A 466 -11.37 10.77 -51.97
N LYS A 467 -11.67 11.48 -50.87
CA LYS A 467 -12.60 12.61 -50.92
C LYS A 467 -12.08 13.76 -51.77
N VAL A 468 -10.80 14.08 -51.71
CA VAL A 468 -10.23 15.11 -52.60
C VAL A 468 -10.32 14.68 -54.07
N TYR A 469 -10.04 13.41 -54.39
CA TYR A 469 -10.20 12.82 -55.72
C TYR A 469 -11.67 12.85 -56.18
N GLU A 470 -12.63 12.48 -55.34
CA GLU A 470 -14.07 12.58 -55.65
C GLU A 470 -14.44 14.01 -56.06
N VAL A 471 -13.89 15.02 -55.38
CA VAL A 471 -14.12 16.40 -55.76
C VAL A 471 -13.43 16.73 -57.09
N PHE A 472 -12.13 16.49 -57.24
CA PHE A 472 -11.40 16.81 -58.50
C PHE A 472 -11.97 16.09 -59.73
N HIS A 473 -12.46 14.86 -59.59
CA HIS A 473 -13.11 14.12 -60.66
C HIS A 473 -14.56 14.51 -60.92
N LEU A 474 -15.04 15.61 -60.32
CA LEU A 474 -16.40 16.13 -60.52
C LEU A 474 -17.52 15.14 -60.12
N LYS A 475 -17.18 14.14 -59.28
CA LYS A 475 -18.09 13.07 -58.82
C LYS A 475 -18.93 13.48 -57.61
N SER A 476 -18.69 14.66 -57.04
CA SER A 476 -19.33 15.17 -55.83
C SER A 476 -20.39 16.25 -56.12
N LYS A 477 -21.20 16.65 -55.13
CA LYS A 477 -22.22 17.70 -55.30
C LYS A 477 -21.58 19.09 -55.41
N CYS A 478 -22.16 20.01 -56.20
CA CYS A 478 -21.70 21.41 -56.36
C CYS A 478 -21.33 22.15 -55.05
N SER A 479 -21.97 21.81 -53.92
CA SER A 479 -21.65 22.39 -52.61
C SER A 479 -20.23 22.09 -52.14
N LEU A 480 -19.72 20.86 -52.35
CA LEU A 480 -18.35 20.46 -51.94
C LEU A 480 -17.26 21.26 -52.67
N TYR A 481 -17.53 21.72 -53.90
CA TYR A 481 -16.59 22.54 -54.68
C TYR A 481 -16.45 23.95 -54.11
N ARG A 482 -17.56 24.53 -53.63
CA ARG A 482 -17.53 25.82 -52.92
C ARG A 482 -16.76 25.66 -51.61
N ASP A 483 -16.89 24.53 -50.94
CA ASP A 483 -16.22 24.25 -49.66
C ASP A 483 -14.71 23.95 -49.81
N LEU A 484 -14.23 23.55 -51.00
CA LEU A 484 -12.79 23.50 -51.34
C LEU A 484 -12.14 24.89 -51.48
N SER A 485 -12.92 25.88 -51.90
CA SER A 485 -12.42 27.26 -52.09
C SER A 485 -12.25 28.00 -50.75
N THR A 486 -12.98 27.58 -49.71
CA THR A 486 -12.82 28.04 -48.33
C THR A 486 -11.59 27.39 -47.67
N ASP A 487 -11.03 28.01 -46.62
CA ASP A 487 -9.82 27.58 -45.88
C ASP A 487 -9.97 26.23 -45.13
N SER A 488 -10.54 25.20 -45.76
CA SER A 488 -10.84 23.89 -45.18
C SER A 488 -9.60 23.01 -45.03
N ILE A 489 -9.70 21.97 -44.17
CA ILE A 489 -8.62 20.98 -43.99
C ILE A 489 -8.20 20.24 -45.26
N ILE A 490 -9.03 20.28 -46.31
CA ILE A 490 -8.72 19.60 -47.56
C ILE A 490 -7.40 20.09 -48.13
N ARG A 491 -7.04 21.36 -47.89
CA ARG A 491 -5.74 21.92 -48.27
C ARG A 491 -4.55 21.17 -47.69
N CYS A 492 -4.67 20.59 -46.50
CA CYS A 492 -3.59 19.79 -45.89
C CYS A 492 -3.31 18.49 -46.65
N PHE A 493 -4.28 17.97 -47.39
CA PHE A 493 -4.08 16.76 -48.22
C PHE A 493 -3.55 17.07 -49.61
N LEU A 494 -3.68 18.31 -50.11
CA LEU A 494 -3.24 18.70 -51.46
C LEU A 494 -1.76 18.40 -51.74
N PRO A 495 -0.80 18.65 -50.81
CA PRO A 495 0.60 18.30 -51.04
C PRO A 495 0.88 16.80 -51.16
N LEU A 496 -0.06 15.95 -50.75
CA LEU A 496 0.05 14.50 -50.78
C LEU A 496 -0.54 13.88 -52.05
N ILE A 497 -1.11 14.71 -52.93
CA ILE A 497 -1.73 14.29 -54.17
C ILE A 497 -0.71 14.26 -55.31
N ASP A 498 -0.71 13.18 -56.07
CA ASP A 498 -0.07 13.16 -57.37
C ASP A 498 -0.97 13.82 -58.41
N LEU A 499 -0.66 15.08 -58.74
CA LEU A 499 -1.40 15.86 -59.73
C LEU A 499 -1.34 15.23 -61.13
N HIS A 500 -0.25 14.53 -61.49
CA HIS A 500 -0.15 13.82 -62.77
C HIS A 500 -1.13 12.66 -62.83
N GLN A 501 -1.29 11.93 -61.72
CA GLN A 501 -2.26 10.83 -61.62
C GLN A 501 -3.70 11.33 -61.73
N ILE A 502 -4.04 12.48 -61.12
CA ILE A 502 -5.38 13.10 -61.28
C ILE A 502 -5.63 13.49 -62.73
N LEU A 503 -4.72 14.26 -63.33
CA LEU A 503 -4.89 14.74 -64.69
C LEU A 503 -5.03 13.58 -65.70
N GLY A 504 -4.33 12.46 -65.47
CA GLY A 504 -4.45 11.26 -66.30
C GLY A 504 -5.72 10.44 -66.08
N SER A 505 -6.49 10.66 -65.01
CA SER A 505 -7.68 9.87 -64.66
C SER A 505 -9.01 10.63 -64.78
N VAL A 506 -8.96 11.93 -65.10
CA VAL A 506 -10.14 12.70 -65.51
C VAL A 506 -10.54 12.27 -66.91
N ASP A 507 -11.75 11.74 -67.09
CA ASP A 507 -12.30 11.44 -68.41
C ASP A 507 -12.56 12.75 -69.19
N PRO A 508 -11.78 13.05 -70.24
CA PRO A 508 -11.95 14.29 -71.01
C PRO A 508 -13.29 14.33 -71.75
N GLN A 509 -13.95 13.19 -71.96
CA GLN A 509 -15.24 13.12 -72.64
C GLN A 509 -16.41 13.47 -71.71
N GLN A 510 -16.28 13.22 -70.41
CA GLN A 510 -17.27 13.63 -69.40
C GLN A 510 -17.21 15.13 -69.11
N TYR A 511 -16.04 15.74 -69.30
CA TYR A 511 -15.81 17.14 -68.96
C TYR A 511 -15.34 17.91 -70.19
N LYS A 512 -16.28 18.59 -70.85
CA LYS A 512 -15.97 19.62 -71.86
C LYS A 512 -15.29 20.81 -71.18
N PHE A 513 -14.03 20.65 -70.81
CA PHE A 513 -13.15 21.80 -70.68
C PHE A 513 -12.93 22.37 -72.09
N PRO A 514 -13.05 23.70 -72.29
CA PRO A 514 -12.72 24.28 -73.58
C PRO A 514 -11.28 23.88 -73.92
N LEU A 515 -11.14 23.15 -75.02
CA LEU A 515 -9.92 22.49 -75.47
C LEU A 515 -8.72 23.44 -75.36
N THR A 516 -7.77 23.09 -74.48
CA THR A 516 -6.45 23.72 -74.45
C THR A 516 -5.65 23.17 -75.63
N ASN A 517 -5.43 24.00 -76.65
CA ASN A 517 -4.50 23.71 -77.73
C ASN A 517 -3.06 23.75 -77.20
N ALA A 518 -2.15 23.03 -77.86
CA ALA A 518 -0.78 22.72 -77.40
C ALA A 518 0.16 23.92 -77.14
N ASN A 519 -0.29 25.16 -77.35
CA ASN A 519 0.42 26.37 -76.96
C ASN A 519 -0.40 27.06 -75.86
N ILE A 520 0.13 27.11 -74.64
CA ILE A 520 -0.44 27.95 -73.57
C ILE A 520 -0.05 29.39 -73.87
N ASP A 521 -0.79 30.02 -74.78
CA ASP A 521 -0.77 31.46 -75.01
C ASP A 521 -2.18 32.02 -74.75
N GLY A 522 -2.54 32.08 -73.47
CA GLY A 522 -3.74 32.81 -73.03
C GLY A 522 -4.55 32.11 -71.96
N ILE A 523 -4.63 32.75 -70.80
CA ILE A 523 -5.70 32.48 -69.82
C ILE A 523 -7.01 32.87 -70.50
N VAL A 524 -7.79 31.89 -70.95
CA VAL A 524 -9.15 32.13 -71.42
C VAL A 524 -10.00 32.45 -70.20
N ALA A 525 -10.41 33.71 -70.06
CA ALA A 525 -11.37 34.10 -69.05
C ALA A 525 -12.66 33.26 -69.23
N LEU A 526 -13.06 32.55 -68.18
CA LEU A 526 -14.38 31.91 -68.15
C LEU A 526 -15.44 32.99 -68.41
N PRO A 527 -16.32 32.84 -69.40
CA PRO A 527 -17.44 33.76 -69.55
C PRO A 527 -18.27 33.73 -68.27
N LYS A 528 -18.56 34.91 -67.70
CA LYS A 528 -19.50 35.03 -66.59
C LYS A 528 -20.77 34.25 -66.95
N PRO A 529 -21.27 33.36 -66.07
CA PRO A 529 -22.56 32.73 -66.29
C PRO A 529 -23.60 33.83 -66.50
N LYS A 530 -24.24 33.82 -67.67
CA LYS A 530 -25.55 34.47 -67.80
C LYS A 530 -26.47 33.65 -66.90
N ASP A 531 -27.11 34.32 -65.95
CA ASP A 531 -28.10 33.76 -65.02
C ASP A 531 -27.59 33.28 -63.65
N ILE A 532 -26.72 34.07 -62.99
CA ILE A 532 -26.75 34.14 -61.52
C ILE A 532 -27.15 35.56 -61.14
N ASP A 533 -28.44 35.73 -60.86
CA ASP A 533 -28.99 36.91 -60.23
C ASP A 533 -28.50 36.93 -58.76
N ILE A 534 -27.50 37.75 -58.47
CA ILE A 534 -27.02 38.00 -57.10
C ILE A 534 -27.84 39.16 -56.52
N THR A 535 -29.16 38.98 -56.50
CA THR A 535 -30.10 39.81 -55.75
C THR A 535 -31.29 38.93 -55.36
N ASN A 536 -31.12 38.12 -54.31
CA ASN A 536 -32.09 37.85 -53.24
C ASN A 536 -31.54 36.83 -52.24
#